data_AF-A0AAN8PDN4-F1
#
_entry.id   AF-A0AAN8PDN4-F1
#
_cell.length_a   1.000
_cell.length_b   1.000
_cell.length_c   1.000
_cell.angle_alpha   90.00
_cell.angle_beta   90.00
_cell.angle_gamma   90.00
#
_symmetry.space_group_name_H-M   'P 1'
#
loop_
_entity.id
_entity.type
_entity.pdbx_description
1 polymer ?
#
loop_
_entity_poly.entity_id
_entity_poly.type
_entity_poly.pdbx_seq_one_letter_code
_entity_poly.pdbx_strand_id
1 'polypeptide(L)'
;MNMTLCFVLGLSLLLYFKTVAQTLCTDTRLLHNVTKGQMLPTHKIQSFTAPGLMICARECVYQTNCLSFNFGPESGQCDLTRAVAGPSLPLVSKTGYLYASKSDWVTAIAENCKHVNCAPNHICVPSKTGNMCVLNDCGIPPVIDFGSSSEYRGTVIGYTATYNCSGIGVKAEVAPLTCLDTGAWEGRHCRRVSSCEDVQDCDSSYVDGEYWIYPNAFGNDERVKVYCHRLTSDSPMDYITLPNMNRLLWPPQKCPILTVTW
;
A
#
# COMPACT_ATOMS: atom_id res chain seq x y z
N MET A 1 39.47 -21.50 3.18
CA MET A 1 38.83 -22.83 3.12
C MET A 1 37.34 -22.63 3.02
N ASN A 2 36.73 -22.95 1.88
CA ASN A 2 35.29 -22.90 1.69
C ASN A 2 34.67 -24.18 2.25
N MET A 3 33.70 -24.05 3.15
CA MET A 3 32.96 -25.18 3.71
C MET A 3 31.50 -25.06 3.30
N THR A 4 31.13 -25.85 2.30
CA THR A 4 29.75 -26.01 1.81
C THR A 4 29.05 -27.03 2.71
N LEU A 5 27.97 -26.64 3.40
CA LEU A 5 27.14 -27.57 4.17
C LEU A 5 25.94 -28.00 3.30
N CYS A 6 25.81 -29.28 3.00
CA CYS A 6 24.65 -29.83 2.30
C CYS A 6 23.92 -30.80 3.24
N PHE A 7 22.62 -30.58 3.48
CA PHE A 7 21.78 -31.51 4.24
C PHE A 7 21.21 -32.58 3.30
N VAL A 8 21.51 -33.86 3.57
CA VAL A 8 20.89 -35.01 2.90
C VAL A 8 19.89 -35.62 3.87
N LEU A 9 18.59 -35.40 3.65
CA LEU A 9 17.55 -36.17 4.32
C LEU A 9 17.18 -37.34 3.39
N GLY A 10 17.68 -38.53 3.72
CA GLY A 10 17.37 -39.76 2.99
C GLY A 10 17.47 -40.96 3.93
N LEU A 11 16.41 -41.22 4.71
CA LEU A 11 16.23 -42.48 5.41
C LEU A 11 15.70 -43.51 4.40
N SER A 12 16.45 -44.60 4.29
CA SER A 12 16.26 -45.74 3.42
C SER A 12 14.99 -46.53 3.73
N LEU A 13 14.12 -46.72 2.73
CA LEU A 13 13.40 -47.98 2.51
C LEU A 13 13.05 -48.13 1.01
N LEU A 14 13.27 -49.33 0.50
CA LEU A 14 13.24 -49.74 -0.90
C LEU A 14 11.88 -49.50 -1.59
N LEU A 15 11.86 -48.74 -2.69
CA LEU A 15 11.12 -49.02 -3.94
C LEU A 15 11.34 -47.87 -4.96
N TYR A 16 11.49 -48.27 -6.21
CA TYR A 16 11.76 -47.48 -7.41
C TYR A 16 11.03 -46.12 -7.49
N PHE A 17 11.69 -45.03 -7.08
CA PHE A 17 11.44 -43.68 -7.60
C PHE A 17 12.78 -42.96 -7.72
N LYS A 18 13.14 -42.52 -8.94
CA LYS A 18 14.23 -41.56 -9.14
C LYS A 18 13.80 -40.23 -8.54
N THR A 19 14.01 -40.03 -7.25
CA THR A 19 13.89 -38.72 -6.62
C THR A 19 15.11 -37.91 -7.04
N VAL A 20 14.91 -36.97 -7.96
CA VAL A 20 15.88 -35.91 -8.21
C VAL A 20 15.86 -34.99 -6.99
N ALA A 21 16.67 -35.31 -5.98
CA ALA A 21 16.97 -34.38 -4.91
C ALA A 21 17.81 -33.25 -5.51
N GLN A 22 17.19 -32.12 -5.82
CA GLN A 22 17.92 -30.90 -6.16
C GLN A 22 18.58 -30.40 -4.88
N THR A 23 19.89 -30.63 -4.75
CA THR A 23 20.71 -30.09 -3.67
C THR A 23 20.84 -28.58 -3.85
N LEU A 24 19.96 -27.81 -3.20
CA LEU A 24 20.19 -26.39 -2.95
C LEU A 24 21.19 -26.28 -1.79
N CYS A 25 22.49 -26.29 -2.10
CA CYS A 25 23.49 -25.97 -1.09
C CYS A 25 23.54 -24.44 -0.95
N THR A 26 23.21 -23.94 0.24
CA THR A 26 23.30 -22.53 0.60
C THR A 26 24.77 -22.14 0.77
N ASP A 27 25.21 -21.08 0.10
CA ASP A 27 26.50 -20.47 0.43
C ASP A 27 26.43 -19.92 1.86
N THR A 28 27.21 -20.51 2.76
CA THR A 28 27.24 -20.13 4.18
C THR A 28 27.66 -18.67 4.36
N ARG A 29 28.33 -18.06 3.38
CA ARG A 29 28.66 -16.63 3.35
C ARG A 29 27.42 -15.74 3.33
N LEU A 30 26.33 -16.17 2.68
CA LEU A 30 25.08 -15.39 2.64
C LEU A 30 24.43 -15.29 4.03
N LEU A 31 24.60 -16.32 4.85
CA LEU A 31 24.07 -16.35 6.21
C LEU A 31 24.83 -15.43 7.17
N HIS A 32 26.07 -15.03 6.85
CA HIS A 32 26.81 -14.05 7.64
C HIS A 32 26.26 -12.64 7.52
N ASN A 33 25.60 -12.32 6.40
CA ASN A 33 25.02 -11.00 6.14
C ASN A 33 23.57 -10.87 6.64
N VAL A 34 23.12 -11.82 7.47
CA VAL A 34 21.79 -11.83 8.07
C VAL A 34 21.87 -11.30 9.49
N THR A 35 21.11 -10.25 9.76
CA THR A 35 20.92 -9.73 11.12
C THR A 35 19.81 -10.48 11.82
N LYS A 36 20.08 -11.02 13.00
CA LYS A 36 19.12 -11.83 13.78
C LYS A 36 18.40 -10.98 14.83
N GLY A 37 17.13 -11.31 15.06
CA GLY A 37 16.32 -10.66 16.10
C GLY A 37 15.94 -9.21 15.77
N GLN A 38 16.05 -8.82 14.51
CA GLN A 38 15.76 -7.47 14.04
C GLN A 38 14.99 -7.52 12.71
N MET A 39 14.26 -6.44 12.44
CA MET A 39 13.58 -6.23 11.17
C MET A 39 13.55 -4.73 10.80
N LEU A 40 13.33 -4.44 9.52
CA LEU A 40 12.99 -3.11 9.05
C LEU A 40 11.47 -3.04 8.80
N PRO A 41 10.67 -2.34 9.62
CA PRO A 41 9.21 -2.34 9.50
C PRO A 41 8.65 -1.48 8.35
N THR A 42 9.52 -0.83 7.57
CA THR A 42 9.10 0.28 6.72
C THR A 42 8.62 -0.15 5.33
N HIS A 43 7.76 0.70 4.74
CA HIS A 43 7.33 0.70 3.34
C HIS A 43 7.38 -0.67 2.67
N LYS A 44 6.43 -1.53 3.06
CA LYS A 44 6.36 -2.89 2.53
C LYS A 44 5.91 -2.85 1.07
N ILE A 45 6.65 -3.56 0.23
CA ILE A 45 6.25 -3.85 -1.15
C ILE A 45 5.23 -4.98 -1.14
N GLN A 46 5.55 -6.06 -0.41
CA GLN A 46 4.69 -7.24 -0.31
C GLN A 46 5.00 -8.01 0.96
N SER A 47 3.99 -8.73 1.46
CA SER A 47 4.09 -9.71 2.54
C SER A 47 3.51 -11.03 2.05
N PHE A 48 4.27 -12.12 2.13
CA PHE A 48 3.83 -13.46 1.70
C PHE A 48 4.50 -14.56 2.52
N THR A 49 4.00 -15.80 2.41
CA THR A 49 4.63 -16.96 3.06
C THR A 49 5.65 -17.59 2.11
N ALA A 50 6.93 -17.56 2.49
CA ALA A 50 8.03 -18.18 1.78
C ALA A 50 8.40 -19.52 2.44
N PRO A 51 8.69 -20.59 1.67
CA PRO A 51 9.17 -21.87 2.20
C PRO A 51 10.53 -21.80 2.92
N GLY A 52 11.26 -20.70 2.74
CA GLY A 52 12.57 -20.51 3.35
C GLY A 52 13.20 -19.17 3.01
N LEU A 53 14.28 -18.86 3.72
CA LEU A 53 15.04 -17.62 3.60
C LEU A 53 15.48 -17.33 2.16
N MET A 54 15.91 -18.37 1.43
CA MET A 54 16.41 -18.23 0.05
C MET A 54 15.31 -17.76 -0.92
N ILE A 55 14.07 -18.23 -0.73
CA ILE A 55 12.94 -17.80 -1.57
C ILE A 55 12.61 -16.35 -1.26
N CYS A 56 12.56 -16.00 0.03
CA CYS A 56 12.34 -14.60 0.44
C CYS A 56 13.40 -13.65 -0.14
N ALA A 57 14.69 -14.05 -0.08
CA ALA A 57 15.79 -13.30 -0.64
C ALA A 57 15.69 -13.16 -2.17
N ARG A 58 15.34 -14.26 -2.88
CA ARG A 58 15.19 -14.27 -4.34
C ARG A 58 14.10 -13.31 -4.79
N GLU A 59 12.93 -13.34 -4.15
CA GLU A 59 11.84 -12.42 -4.47
C GLU A 59 12.27 -10.96 -4.29
N CYS A 60 13.01 -10.64 -3.23
CA CYS A 60 13.58 -9.29 -3.08
C CYS A 60 14.59 -8.94 -4.18
N VAL A 61 15.51 -9.85 -4.50
CA VAL A 61 16.57 -9.58 -5.50
C VAL A 61 15.96 -9.33 -6.88
N TYR A 62 14.89 -10.04 -7.24
CA TYR A 62 14.23 -9.90 -8.54
C TYR A 62 13.38 -8.63 -8.66
N GLN A 63 12.90 -8.07 -7.55
CA GLN A 63 12.18 -6.80 -7.56
C GLN A 63 13.13 -5.60 -7.61
N THR A 64 12.96 -4.74 -8.60
CA THR A 64 13.85 -3.58 -8.85
C THR A 64 13.93 -2.61 -7.68
N ASN A 65 12.80 -2.36 -7.02
CA ASN A 65 12.64 -1.40 -5.94
C ASN A 65 12.77 -2.00 -4.53
N CYS A 66 13.07 -3.30 -4.41
CA CYS A 66 13.38 -3.90 -3.10
C CYS A 66 14.72 -3.39 -2.59
N LEU A 67 14.73 -2.95 -1.33
CA LEU A 67 15.93 -2.57 -0.57
C LEU A 67 16.41 -3.73 0.29
N SER A 68 15.48 -4.39 0.97
CA SER A 68 15.77 -5.42 1.98
C SER A 68 14.55 -6.31 2.18
N PHE A 69 14.74 -7.41 2.89
CA PHE A 69 13.66 -8.31 3.28
C PHE A 69 13.77 -8.71 4.75
N ASN A 70 12.62 -8.97 5.36
CA ASN A 70 12.50 -9.58 6.67
C ASN A 70 11.94 -10.99 6.52
N PHE A 71 12.49 -11.96 7.23
CA PHE A 71 12.02 -13.34 7.20
C PHE A 71 11.81 -13.88 8.62
N GLY A 72 10.62 -14.40 8.91
CA GLY A 72 10.30 -15.14 10.13
C GLY A 72 10.42 -16.64 9.87
N PRO A 73 11.48 -17.34 10.32
CA PRO A 73 11.71 -18.75 9.97
C PRO A 73 10.63 -19.70 10.47
N GLU A 74 9.99 -19.38 11.60
CA GLU A 74 8.93 -20.20 12.19
C GLU A 74 7.61 -20.09 11.44
N SER A 75 7.24 -18.87 11.02
CA SER A 75 5.98 -18.62 10.31
C SER A 75 6.10 -18.70 8.78
N GLY A 76 7.34 -18.71 8.26
CA GLY A 76 7.62 -18.51 6.83
C GLY A 76 7.30 -17.09 6.34
N GLN A 77 6.93 -16.16 7.21
CA GLN A 77 6.56 -14.80 6.81
C GLN A 77 7.75 -14.09 6.15
N CYS A 78 7.58 -13.65 4.90
CA CYS A 78 8.53 -12.84 4.16
C CYS A 78 7.92 -11.46 3.89
N ASP A 79 8.61 -10.41 4.33
CA ASP A 79 8.23 -9.03 4.07
C ASP A 79 9.31 -8.34 3.22
N LEU A 80 8.96 -7.94 2.00
CA LEU A 80 9.82 -7.17 1.12
C LEU A 80 9.65 -5.69 1.41
N THR A 81 10.75 -4.96 1.51
CA THR A 81 10.76 -3.54 1.91
C THR A 81 11.49 -2.71 0.88
N ARG A 82 11.03 -1.47 0.66
CA ARG A 82 11.67 -0.51 -0.25
C ARG A 82 12.43 0.59 0.48
N ALA A 83 13.34 1.21 -0.25
CA ALA A 83 13.91 2.48 0.15
C ALA A 83 12.88 3.60 -0.03
N VAL A 84 12.93 4.61 0.83
CA VAL A 84 12.15 5.84 0.70
C VAL A 84 13.06 7.04 0.82
N ALA A 85 12.68 8.13 0.15
CA ALA A 85 13.37 9.39 0.30
C ALA A 85 13.19 9.91 1.74
N GLY A 86 14.30 10.16 2.43
CA GLY A 86 14.30 10.60 3.82
C GLY A 86 15.38 9.90 4.65
N PRO A 87 15.41 10.13 5.98
CA PRO A 87 16.34 9.44 6.86
C PRO A 87 16.06 7.94 6.89
N SER A 88 17.12 7.13 6.81
CA SER A 88 17.02 5.69 6.98
C SER A 88 16.43 5.37 8.34
N LEU A 89 15.29 4.65 8.35
CA LEU A 89 14.73 4.17 9.61
C LEU A 89 15.66 3.09 10.20
N PRO A 90 15.87 3.12 11.53
CA PRO A 90 16.70 2.12 12.18
C PRO A 90 16.02 0.74 12.14
N LEU A 91 16.84 -0.31 12.21
CA LEU A 91 16.34 -1.64 12.49
C LEU A 91 15.66 -1.67 13.86
N VAL A 92 14.53 -2.35 13.93
CA VAL A 92 13.75 -2.52 15.17
C VAL A 92 13.94 -3.94 15.68
N SER A 93 14.09 -4.09 16.99
CA SER A 93 14.18 -5.39 17.65
C SER A 93 12.89 -6.19 17.46
N LYS A 94 13.01 -7.40 16.93
CA LYS A 94 11.93 -8.38 16.79
C LYS A 94 12.50 -9.79 16.85
N THR A 95 12.38 -10.42 18.01
CA THR A 95 12.80 -11.79 18.24
C THR A 95 12.15 -12.75 17.23
N GLY A 96 12.92 -13.72 16.74
CA GLY A 96 12.45 -14.70 15.76
C GLY A 96 12.43 -14.19 14.31
N TYR A 97 12.83 -12.95 14.04
CA TYR A 97 12.96 -12.42 12.68
C TYR A 97 14.43 -12.30 12.25
N LEU A 98 14.62 -12.43 10.94
CA LEU A 98 15.87 -12.23 10.23
C LEU A 98 15.73 -11.03 9.30
N TYR A 99 16.75 -10.19 9.21
CA TYR A 99 16.84 -9.07 8.28
C TYR A 99 18.06 -9.23 7.39
N ALA A 100 17.94 -8.88 6.10
CA ALA A 100 19.08 -8.70 5.23
C ALA A 100 18.84 -7.65 4.13
N SER A 101 19.92 -6.97 3.73
CA SER A 101 19.93 -6.03 2.60
C SER A 101 19.99 -6.78 1.28
N LYS A 102 19.28 -6.30 0.25
CA LYS A 102 19.36 -6.85 -1.12
C LYS A 102 20.79 -6.87 -1.63
N SER A 103 21.57 -5.82 -1.37
CA SER A 103 22.96 -5.65 -1.86
C SER A 103 23.84 -6.86 -1.57
N ASP A 104 23.61 -7.51 -0.44
CA ASP A 104 24.45 -8.59 0.07
C ASP A 104 24.15 -9.93 -0.61
N TRP A 105 23.08 -9.99 -1.40
CA TRP A 105 22.56 -11.19 -2.02
C TRP A 105 22.59 -11.15 -3.56
N VAL A 106 22.54 -9.96 -4.18
CA VAL A 106 22.44 -9.81 -5.64
C VAL A 106 23.47 -10.65 -6.39
N THR A 107 24.73 -10.65 -5.96
CA THR A 107 25.80 -11.35 -6.67
C THR A 107 25.66 -12.87 -6.63
N ALA A 108 24.99 -13.42 -5.62
CA ALA A 108 24.86 -14.86 -5.40
C ALA A 108 23.56 -15.45 -5.96
N ILE A 109 22.46 -14.71 -5.96
CA ILE A 109 21.13 -15.26 -6.31
C ILE A 109 20.41 -14.56 -7.46
N ALA A 110 20.96 -13.47 -8.02
CA ALA A 110 20.30 -12.79 -9.14
C ALA A 110 20.27 -13.64 -10.43
N GLU A 111 21.15 -14.65 -10.56
CA GLU A 111 21.20 -15.53 -11.75
C GLU A 111 21.16 -14.71 -13.05
N ASN A 112 20.24 -15.02 -13.96
CA ASN A 112 20.07 -14.31 -15.23
C ASN A 112 19.59 -12.86 -15.02
N CYS A 113 18.90 -12.54 -13.92
CA CYS A 113 18.44 -11.19 -13.58
C CYS A 113 19.57 -10.24 -13.17
N LYS A 114 20.80 -10.73 -12.97
CA LYS A 114 21.97 -9.90 -12.61
C LYS A 114 22.30 -8.82 -13.65
N HIS A 115 22.04 -9.10 -14.93
CA HIS A 115 22.40 -8.24 -16.05
C HIS A 115 21.19 -7.56 -16.70
N VAL A 116 20.02 -7.70 -16.10
CA VAL A 116 18.77 -7.14 -16.62
C VAL A 116 18.52 -5.80 -15.95
N ASN A 117 18.43 -4.75 -16.75
CA ASN A 117 18.06 -3.44 -16.26
C ASN A 117 16.55 -3.23 -16.47
N CYS A 118 15.76 -3.65 -15.49
CA CYS A 118 14.31 -3.39 -15.50
C CYS A 118 14.01 -1.97 -15.01
N ALA A 119 12.95 -1.37 -15.56
CA ALA A 119 12.44 -0.10 -15.06
C ALA A 119 11.98 -0.20 -13.59
N PRO A 120 11.89 0.92 -12.85
CA PRO A 120 11.35 0.90 -11.49
C PRO A 120 10.00 0.17 -11.39
N ASN A 121 9.75 -0.45 -10.24
CA ASN A 121 8.53 -1.21 -9.94
C ASN A 121 8.28 -2.46 -10.81
N HIS A 122 9.27 -2.85 -11.62
CA HIS A 122 9.23 -4.12 -12.33
C HIS A 122 9.90 -5.22 -11.51
N ILE A 123 9.48 -6.46 -11.77
CA ILE A 123 10.14 -7.69 -11.35
C ILE A 123 10.84 -8.33 -12.56
N CYS A 124 12.03 -8.85 -12.35
CA CYS A 124 12.70 -9.68 -13.34
C CYS A 124 12.20 -11.13 -13.22
N VAL A 125 11.67 -11.66 -14.31
CA VAL A 125 11.26 -13.06 -14.42
C VAL A 125 12.28 -13.80 -15.30
N PRO A 126 13.06 -14.73 -14.72
CA PRO A 126 13.96 -15.57 -15.51
C PRO A 126 13.16 -16.41 -16.50
N SER A 127 13.54 -16.37 -17.78
CA SER A 127 12.96 -17.24 -18.81
C SER A 127 14.04 -17.86 -19.69
N LYS A 128 13.72 -19.03 -20.25
CA LYS A 128 14.62 -19.82 -21.11
C LYS A 128 14.93 -19.11 -22.44
N THR A 129 14.06 -18.20 -22.89
CA THR A 129 14.19 -17.46 -24.15
C THR A 129 14.78 -16.06 -23.95
N GLY A 130 15.22 -15.73 -22.74
CA GLY A 130 15.65 -14.39 -22.32
C GLY A 130 14.83 -13.89 -21.13
N ASN A 131 15.39 -13.02 -20.31
CA ASN A 131 14.69 -12.49 -19.13
C ASN A 131 13.63 -11.47 -19.52
N MET A 132 12.50 -11.47 -18.81
CA MET A 132 11.41 -10.52 -19.03
C MET A 132 11.24 -9.61 -17.81
N CYS A 133 11.21 -8.30 -18.03
CA CYS A 133 10.80 -7.35 -17.01
C CYS A 133 9.28 -7.23 -17.05
N VAL A 134 8.62 -7.48 -15.93
CA VAL A 134 7.17 -7.41 -15.81
C VAL A 134 6.83 -6.35 -14.77
N LEU A 135 5.94 -5.42 -15.11
CA LEU A 135 5.42 -4.47 -14.14
C LEU A 135 4.65 -5.24 -13.06
N ASN A 136 5.00 -5.01 -11.79
CA ASN A 136 4.42 -5.76 -10.68
C ASN A 136 3.95 -4.87 -9.54
N ASP A 137 4.22 -3.56 -9.58
CA ASP A 137 4.08 -2.68 -8.44
C ASP A 137 3.75 -1.24 -8.87
N CYS A 138 2.99 -0.53 -8.05
CA CYS A 138 2.59 0.85 -8.31
C CYS A 138 3.43 1.88 -7.55
N GLY A 139 4.39 1.45 -6.73
CA GLY A 139 5.15 2.35 -5.88
C GLY A 139 4.36 2.78 -4.64
N ILE A 140 4.84 3.82 -3.94
CA ILE A 140 4.19 4.28 -2.71
C ILE A 140 2.85 4.92 -3.09
N PRO A 141 1.74 4.59 -2.40
CA PRO A 141 0.46 5.24 -2.64
C PRO A 141 0.58 6.76 -2.57
N PRO A 142 -0.06 7.50 -3.48
CA PRO A 142 0.06 8.95 -3.54
C PRO A 142 -0.56 9.61 -2.31
N VAL A 143 -0.17 10.86 -2.02
CA VAL A 143 -0.96 11.70 -1.13
C VAL A 143 -2.19 12.17 -1.90
N ILE A 144 -3.37 12.10 -1.30
CA ILE A 144 -4.61 12.60 -1.89
C ILE A 144 -5.13 13.80 -1.10
N ASP A 145 -5.78 14.74 -1.79
CA ASP A 145 -6.38 15.90 -1.14
C ASP A 145 -7.45 15.46 -0.14
N PHE A 146 -7.48 16.12 1.02
CA PHE A 146 -8.39 15.83 2.14
C PHE A 146 -8.29 14.42 2.75
N GLY A 147 -7.34 13.60 2.31
CA GLY A 147 -7.06 12.29 2.87
C GLY A 147 -6.01 12.34 3.98
N SER A 148 -6.11 11.41 4.92
CA SER A 148 -5.03 11.11 5.87
C SER A 148 -3.79 10.53 5.17
N SER A 149 -2.74 10.22 5.93
CA SER A 149 -1.69 9.32 5.43
C SER A 149 -2.31 7.99 4.99
N SER A 150 -1.84 7.45 3.87
CA SER A 150 -2.29 6.17 3.32
C SER A 150 -1.97 5.01 4.27
N GLU A 151 -2.94 4.14 4.51
CA GLU A 151 -2.75 2.85 5.19
C GLU A 151 -2.75 1.72 4.16
N TYR A 152 -1.68 0.92 4.10
CA TYR A 152 -1.54 -0.18 3.15
C TYR A 152 -0.64 -1.31 3.69
N ARG A 153 -0.81 -2.51 3.15
CA ARG A 153 -0.01 -3.71 3.51
C ARG A 153 1.04 -4.09 2.47
N GLY A 154 0.98 -3.49 1.30
CA GLY A 154 1.84 -3.75 0.15
C GLY A 154 1.43 -2.83 -1.01
N THR A 155 2.19 -2.89 -2.09
CA THR A 155 2.03 -2.00 -3.25
C THR A 155 2.10 -2.72 -4.58
N VAL A 156 2.25 -4.06 -4.56
CA VAL A 156 2.16 -4.86 -5.79
C VAL A 156 0.74 -4.83 -6.36
N ILE A 157 0.60 -5.16 -7.64
CA ILE A 157 -0.69 -5.17 -8.35
C ILE A 157 -1.75 -5.94 -7.54
N GLY A 158 -2.94 -5.33 -7.39
CA GLY A 158 -4.06 -5.84 -6.63
C GLY A 158 -4.10 -5.43 -5.15
N TYR A 159 -3.05 -4.80 -4.61
CA TYR A 159 -3.11 -4.23 -3.25
C TYR A 159 -3.95 -2.95 -3.23
N THR A 160 -4.55 -2.68 -2.07
CA THR A 160 -5.35 -1.48 -1.80
C THR A 160 -4.71 -0.66 -0.69
N ALA A 161 -4.67 0.66 -0.90
CA ALA A 161 -4.34 1.67 0.09
C ALA A 161 -5.63 2.41 0.49
N THR A 162 -5.81 2.65 1.79
CA THR A 162 -6.99 3.33 2.33
C THR A 162 -6.62 4.67 2.95
N TYR A 163 -7.51 5.65 2.77
CA TYR A 163 -7.36 7.00 3.27
C TYR A 163 -8.62 7.38 4.05
N ASN A 164 -8.43 7.99 5.21
CA ASN A 164 -9.54 8.56 5.97
C ASN A 164 -9.76 10.01 5.50
N CYS A 165 -10.93 10.28 4.93
CA CYS A 165 -11.29 11.60 4.43
C CYS A 165 -11.74 12.50 5.58
N SER A 166 -11.13 13.68 5.69
CA SER A 166 -11.48 14.65 6.72
C SER A 166 -11.16 16.07 6.28
N GLY A 167 -11.87 17.04 6.89
CA GLY A 167 -11.68 18.45 6.60
C GLY A 167 -13.01 19.21 6.54
N ILE A 168 -12.93 20.54 6.47
CA ILE A 168 -14.11 21.39 6.38
C ILE A 168 -14.82 21.15 5.05
N GLY A 169 -16.10 20.78 5.11
CA GLY A 169 -16.93 20.52 3.93
C GLY A 169 -16.54 19.26 3.14
N VAL A 170 -15.80 18.33 3.73
CA VAL A 170 -15.40 17.04 3.13
C VAL A 170 -16.29 15.93 3.67
N LYS A 171 -16.74 15.01 2.81
CA LYS A 171 -17.50 13.83 3.27
C LYS A 171 -16.58 12.95 4.13
N ALA A 172 -16.99 12.67 5.37
CA ALA A 172 -16.25 11.80 6.27
C ALA A 172 -16.43 10.33 5.85
N GLU A 173 -15.52 9.83 5.00
CA GLU A 173 -15.57 8.47 4.47
C GLU A 173 -14.16 7.86 4.33
N VAL A 174 -14.12 6.57 3.99
CA VAL A 174 -12.88 5.87 3.62
C VAL A 174 -12.77 5.81 2.11
N ALA A 175 -11.69 6.37 1.57
CA ALA A 175 -11.35 6.36 0.16
C ALA A 175 -10.32 5.26 -0.13
N PRO A 176 -10.67 4.18 -0.85
CA PRO A 176 -9.72 3.16 -1.29
C PRO A 176 -9.14 3.48 -2.67
N LEU A 177 -7.82 3.34 -2.81
CA LEU A 177 -7.11 3.26 -4.09
C LEU A 177 -6.50 1.88 -4.26
N THR A 178 -6.62 1.29 -5.44
CA THR A 178 -6.08 -0.04 -5.78
C THR A 178 -4.95 0.10 -6.80
N CYS A 179 -3.89 -0.66 -6.61
CA CYS A 179 -2.78 -0.76 -7.55
C CYS A 179 -3.20 -1.60 -8.76
N LEU A 180 -3.32 -0.97 -9.93
CA LEU A 180 -3.71 -1.61 -11.18
C LEU A 180 -2.52 -2.16 -11.96
N ASP A 181 -2.81 -2.98 -12.96
CA ASP A 181 -1.81 -3.56 -13.88
C ASP A 181 -1.12 -2.52 -14.78
N THR A 182 -1.62 -1.29 -14.81
CA THR A 182 -0.99 -0.12 -15.41
C THR A 182 0.17 0.45 -14.57
N GLY A 183 0.31 0.01 -13.32
CA GLY A 183 1.26 0.57 -12.36
C GLY A 183 0.78 1.87 -11.70
N ALA A 184 -0.50 2.23 -11.90
CA ALA A 184 -1.14 3.38 -11.27
C ALA A 184 -2.00 2.97 -10.07
N TRP A 185 -2.09 3.86 -9.09
CA TRP A 185 -3.07 3.79 -8.01
C TRP A 185 -4.36 4.47 -8.47
N GLU A 186 -5.45 3.71 -8.55
CA GLU A 186 -6.75 4.23 -8.99
C GLU A 186 -7.87 3.82 -8.04
N GLY A 187 -8.87 4.69 -7.89
CA GLY A 187 -10.00 4.43 -7.00
C GLY A 187 -10.74 5.71 -6.65
N ARG A 188 -11.41 5.69 -5.49
CA ARG A 188 -12.17 6.86 -5.03
C ARG A 188 -11.22 7.83 -4.34
N HIS A 189 -11.43 9.12 -4.58
CA HIS A 189 -10.75 10.21 -3.88
C HIS A 189 -11.69 10.85 -2.87
N CYS A 190 -11.12 11.46 -1.83
CA CYS A 190 -11.89 12.27 -0.91
C CYS A 190 -12.49 13.47 -1.64
N ARG A 191 -13.77 13.73 -1.38
CA ARG A 191 -14.51 14.81 -2.06
C ARG A 191 -15.24 15.70 -1.08
N ARG A 192 -15.43 16.94 -1.51
CA ARG A 192 -16.27 17.90 -0.79
C ARG A 192 -17.75 17.59 -0.99
N VAL A 193 -18.55 18.04 -0.04
CA VAL A 193 -20.02 18.05 -0.12
C VAL A 193 -20.40 19.05 -1.20
N SER A 194 -20.98 18.56 -2.29
CA SER A 194 -21.16 19.34 -3.52
C SER A 194 -22.62 19.50 -3.97
N SER A 195 -23.55 18.84 -3.29
CA SER A 195 -24.99 18.86 -3.55
C SER A 195 -25.80 18.62 -2.28
N CYS A 196 -27.11 18.85 -2.31
CA CYS A 196 -27.98 18.46 -1.19
C CYS A 196 -28.09 16.94 -1.02
N GLU A 197 -27.94 16.15 -2.09
CA GLU A 197 -27.78 14.69 -1.98
C GLU A 197 -26.55 14.33 -1.13
N ASP A 198 -25.43 15.04 -1.32
CA ASP A 198 -24.26 14.84 -0.48
C ASP A 198 -24.49 15.24 0.98
N VAL A 199 -25.32 16.27 1.24
CA VAL A 199 -25.70 16.66 2.60
C VAL A 199 -26.52 15.54 3.23
N GLN A 200 -27.52 15.00 2.53
CA GLN A 200 -28.35 13.89 3.00
C GLN A 200 -27.51 12.64 3.30
N ASP A 201 -26.62 12.26 2.39
CA ASP A 201 -25.70 11.13 2.55
C ASP A 201 -24.77 11.28 3.76
N CYS A 202 -24.37 12.52 4.06
CA CYS A 202 -23.45 12.82 5.15
C CYS A 202 -24.08 12.56 6.52
N ASP A 203 -25.34 12.96 6.70
CA ASP A 203 -26.09 12.71 7.92
C ASP A 203 -27.59 12.72 7.63
N SER A 204 -28.23 11.56 7.79
CA SER A 204 -29.67 11.40 7.58
C SER A 204 -30.53 12.17 8.60
N SER A 205 -29.93 12.77 9.64
CA SER A 205 -30.63 13.66 10.57
C SER A 205 -30.82 15.07 10.03
N TYR A 206 -30.14 15.44 8.95
CA TYR A 206 -30.33 16.74 8.32
C TYR A 206 -31.73 16.85 7.68
N VAL A 207 -32.29 18.05 7.75
CA VAL A 207 -33.64 18.39 7.27
C VAL A 207 -33.56 19.53 6.26
N ASP A 208 -34.69 19.90 5.66
CA ASP A 208 -34.75 21.07 4.77
C ASP A 208 -34.18 22.33 5.46
N GLY A 209 -33.32 23.06 4.76
CA GLY A 209 -32.57 24.16 5.38
C GLY A 209 -31.46 24.73 4.51
N GLU A 210 -30.76 25.74 5.03
CA GLU A 210 -29.62 26.33 4.34
C GLU A 210 -28.30 25.65 4.75
N TYR A 211 -27.50 25.29 3.76
CA TYR A 211 -26.22 24.60 3.92
C TYR A 211 -25.13 25.29 3.10
N TRP A 212 -23.90 25.23 3.60
CA TRP A 212 -22.72 25.61 2.83
C TRP A 212 -22.15 24.37 2.14
N ILE A 213 -22.14 24.39 0.81
CA ILE A 213 -21.59 23.31 -0.02
C ILE A 213 -20.54 23.86 -0.98
N TYR A 214 -19.84 22.98 -1.68
CA TYR A 214 -18.81 23.29 -2.67
C TYR A 214 -19.24 22.72 -4.02
N PRO A 215 -20.06 23.43 -4.80
CA PRO A 215 -20.59 22.88 -6.05
C PRO A 215 -19.50 22.74 -7.12
N ASN A 216 -19.59 21.67 -7.92
CA ASN A 216 -18.69 21.43 -9.06
C ASN A 216 -18.67 22.60 -10.06
N ALA A 217 -19.79 23.33 -10.20
CA ALA A 217 -19.91 24.50 -11.07
C ALA A 217 -18.92 25.64 -10.72
N PHE A 218 -18.42 25.67 -9.48
CA PHE A 218 -17.43 26.64 -8.98
C PHE A 218 -16.09 25.96 -8.66
N GLY A 219 -15.78 24.84 -9.32
CA GLY A 219 -14.50 24.15 -9.19
C GLY A 219 -14.27 23.45 -7.84
N ASN A 220 -15.31 23.29 -7.01
CA ASN A 220 -15.23 22.70 -5.66
C ASN A 220 -14.38 23.48 -4.63
N ASP A 221 -13.90 24.67 -4.97
CA ASP A 221 -13.07 25.48 -4.07
C ASP A 221 -13.85 26.63 -3.41
N GLU A 222 -14.85 27.15 -4.13
CA GLU A 222 -15.73 28.18 -3.59
C GLU A 222 -16.94 27.55 -2.89
N ARG A 223 -17.15 27.96 -1.63
CA ARG A 223 -18.37 27.58 -0.92
C ARG A 223 -19.53 28.47 -1.32
N VAL A 224 -20.68 27.85 -1.55
CA VAL A 224 -21.93 28.52 -1.87
C VAL A 224 -22.97 28.14 -0.83
N LYS A 225 -23.80 29.11 -0.44
CA LYS A 225 -24.96 28.85 0.41
C LYS A 225 -26.10 28.38 -0.47
N VAL A 226 -26.63 27.21 -0.17
CA VAL A 226 -27.79 26.64 -0.86
C VAL A 226 -28.87 26.30 0.15
N TYR A 227 -30.13 26.44 -0.26
CA TYR A 227 -31.25 25.86 0.43
C TYR A 227 -31.51 24.47 -0.14
N CYS A 228 -31.48 23.46 0.72
CA CYS A 228 -31.86 22.10 0.40
C CYS A 228 -33.34 21.90 0.74
N HIS A 229 -34.13 21.54 -0.27
CA HIS A 229 -35.53 21.17 -0.11
C HIS A 229 -35.71 19.66 -0.33
N ARG A 230 -36.63 19.04 0.40
CA ARG A 230 -36.91 17.60 0.38
C ARG A 230 -35.68 16.75 0.70
N LEU A 231 -34.88 17.20 1.67
CA LEU A 231 -33.65 16.53 2.06
C LEU A 231 -33.89 15.14 2.68
N THR A 232 -35.10 14.87 3.16
CA THR A 232 -35.51 13.56 3.70
C THR A 232 -36.09 12.63 2.63
N SER A 233 -36.16 13.05 1.37
CA SER A 233 -36.68 12.26 0.24
C SER A 233 -35.57 11.62 -0.59
N ASP A 234 -35.90 10.70 -1.49
CA ASP A 234 -34.94 10.12 -2.45
C ASP A 234 -34.51 11.11 -3.57
N SER A 235 -34.97 12.36 -3.52
CA SER A 235 -34.64 13.38 -4.53
C SER A 235 -34.57 14.79 -3.92
N PRO A 236 -33.52 15.10 -3.14
CA PRO A 236 -33.27 16.46 -2.66
C PRO A 236 -33.10 17.44 -3.81
N MET A 237 -33.47 18.71 -3.58
CA MET A 237 -33.34 19.79 -4.55
C MET A 237 -32.53 20.96 -3.98
N ASP A 238 -31.73 21.57 -4.85
CA ASP A 238 -30.73 22.59 -4.51
C ASP A 238 -31.19 23.96 -5.04
N TYR A 239 -31.31 24.95 -4.16
CA TYR A 239 -31.64 26.33 -4.54
C TYR A 239 -30.55 27.28 -4.06
N ILE A 240 -29.92 28.04 -4.95
CA ILE A 240 -28.90 29.03 -4.55
C ILE A 240 -29.56 30.13 -3.72
N THR A 241 -29.08 30.37 -2.49
CA THR A 241 -29.55 31.49 -1.66
C THR A 241 -28.64 32.70 -1.83
N LEU A 242 -29.21 33.91 -1.70
CA LEU A 242 -28.53 35.17 -2.07
C LEU A 242 -27.17 35.34 -1.33
N PRO A 243 -26.14 35.91 -1.99
CA PRO A 243 -24.71 35.80 -1.62
C PRO A 243 -24.26 36.61 -0.37
N ASN A 244 -25.16 37.15 0.44
CA ASN A 244 -24.79 38.04 1.54
C ASN A 244 -24.57 37.28 2.86
N MET A 245 -23.35 37.42 3.37
CA MET A 245 -22.72 36.74 4.53
C MET A 245 -23.61 36.59 5.77
N ASN A 246 -23.48 35.47 6.50
CA ASN A 246 -23.81 35.41 7.92
C ASN A 246 -22.85 34.48 8.70
N ARG A 247 -22.44 34.96 9.88
CA ARG A 247 -21.33 34.48 10.72
C ARG A 247 -21.62 33.19 11.50
N LEU A 248 -20.55 32.59 11.99
CA LEU A 248 -20.37 31.23 12.52
C LEU A 248 -20.58 31.14 14.04
N LEU A 249 -21.33 30.15 14.52
CA LEU A 249 -21.28 29.66 15.92
C LEU A 249 -21.07 28.12 15.91
N TRP A 250 -20.02 27.69 16.62
CA TRP A 250 -19.50 26.32 16.79
C TRP A 250 -20.32 25.55 17.85
N PRO A 251 -20.64 24.22 17.74
CA PRO A 251 -19.68 23.12 17.98
C PRO A 251 -19.84 21.82 17.13
N PRO A 252 -19.02 20.75 17.32
CA PRO A 252 -18.61 19.83 16.26
C PRO A 252 -19.64 18.74 15.92
N GLN A 253 -19.83 18.46 14.63
CA GLN A 253 -20.57 17.29 14.13
C GLN A 253 -19.85 16.63 12.94
N LYS A 254 -20.28 15.40 12.62
CA LYS A 254 -19.64 14.41 11.74
C LYS A 254 -19.24 14.90 10.35
N CYS A 255 -19.81 16.01 9.90
CA CYS A 255 -19.29 16.83 8.82
C CYS A 255 -19.25 18.29 9.30
N PRO A 256 -18.20 19.08 9.02
CA PRO A 256 -18.21 20.52 9.29
C PRO A 256 -19.10 21.23 8.26
N ILE A 257 -20.36 20.84 8.16
CA ILE A 257 -21.39 21.55 7.42
C ILE A 257 -22.04 22.47 8.45
N LEU A 258 -21.77 23.77 8.30
CA LEU A 258 -22.20 24.80 9.25
C LEU A 258 -23.73 24.96 9.16
N THR A 259 -24.45 24.27 10.03
CA THR A 259 -25.89 24.51 10.25
C THR A 259 -26.08 25.74 11.13
N VAL A 260 -26.92 26.69 10.72
CA VAL A 260 -27.38 27.78 11.58
C VAL A 260 -28.64 27.31 12.30
N THR A 261 -28.59 27.16 13.62
CA THR A 261 -29.79 27.09 14.45
C THR A 261 -30.29 28.52 14.70
N TRP A 262 -31.59 28.74 14.49
CA TRP A 262 -32.28 30.02 14.71
C TRP A 262 -32.21 30.49 16.16
#